data_AF-A0AAN9A9X0-F1
#
_entry.id   AF-A0AAN9A9X0-F1
#
_cell.length_a   1.000
_cell.length_b   1.000
_cell.length_c   1.000
_cell.angle_alpha   90.00
_cell.angle_beta   90.00
_cell.angle_gamma   90.00
#
_symmetry.space_group_name_H-M   'P 1'
#
loop_
_entity.id
_entity.type
_entity.pdbx_description
1 polymer ?
#
loop_
_entity_poly.entity_id
_entity_poly.type
_entity_poly.pdbx_seq_one_letter_code
_entity_poly.pdbx_strand_id
1 'polypeptide(L)'
;MKTNAHKFRRSDKKKSEDGTVSGASPARAPSKVFKKLNTITSSFKMSSDVEASIDIEDGEPPDEPEEGYPRTDSTYSIDIPNSITLWEADPRPENSPQFYHFTLFAMSLNEYNDEIKANLSPTDCRLRPDIRCLENGDIDNAATEKSRLEEKQREARKLRKKGKEEWKSRWFEQGTNTFTRQEDWLYSGGYWDRNYQETIDIF
;
A
#
# COMPACT_ATOMS: atom_id res chain seq x y z
N MET A 1 -47.05 33.11 -34.06
CA MET A 1 -46.99 34.47 -33.48
C MET A 1 -47.98 34.56 -32.32
N LYS A 2 -47.47 34.76 -31.10
CA LYS A 2 -48.11 35.42 -29.94
C LYS A 2 -47.10 35.42 -28.79
N THR A 3 -47.11 36.49 -28.01
CA THR A 3 -46.00 37.12 -27.28
C THR A 3 -45.99 36.83 -25.78
N ASN A 4 -44.93 37.31 -25.12
CA ASN A 4 -44.83 37.93 -23.77
C ASN A 4 -43.88 37.19 -22.82
N ALA A 5 -43.14 37.81 -21.91
CA ALA A 5 -42.55 39.14 -21.71
C ALA A 5 -41.85 39.06 -20.33
N HIS A 6 -40.63 39.61 -20.20
CA HIS A 6 -40.02 40.30 -19.03
C HIS A 6 -40.27 39.80 -17.57
N LYS A 7 -39.39 39.93 -16.57
CA LYS A 7 -38.04 40.49 -16.33
C LYS A 7 -37.73 40.16 -14.86
N PHE A 8 -36.44 40.16 -14.54
CA PHE A 8 -35.81 40.13 -13.22
C PHE A 8 -36.50 40.92 -12.08
N ARG A 9 -36.38 40.42 -10.84
CA ARG A 9 -36.22 41.25 -9.63
C ARG A 9 -35.36 40.55 -8.57
N ARG A 10 -34.23 41.20 -8.22
CA ARG A 10 -33.47 41.00 -6.98
C ARG A 10 -34.23 41.61 -5.79
N SER A 11 -33.96 41.12 -4.59
CA SER A 11 -34.12 41.88 -3.34
C SER A 11 -33.01 41.52 -2.36
N ASP A 12 -32.13 42.49 -2.12
CA ASP A 12 -31.20 42.58 -0.99
C ASP A 12 -31.94 42.97 0.30
N LYS A 13 -31.47 42.50 1.46
CA LYS A 13 -31.44 43.30 2.71
C LYS A 13 -30.39 42.81 3.72
N LYS A 14 -29.47 43.73 4.07
CA LYS A 14 -28.41 43.75 5.11
C LYS A 14 -28.96 43.65 6.56
N LYS A 15 -28.15 43.21 7.55
CA LYS A 15 -27.23 44.06 8.39
C LYS A 15 -26.59 43.30 9.60
N SER A 16 -25.27 43.55 9.82
CA SER A 16 -24.44 43.60 11.07
C SER A 16 -24.44 42.41 12.07
N GLU A 17 -23.39 42.05 12.82
CA GLU A 17 -22.19 42.74 13.32
C GLU A 17 -21.16 41.72 13.87
N ASP A 18 -19.92 42.19 13.99
CA ASP A 18 -18.70 41.78 14.74
C ASP A 18 -18.63 40.50 15.62
N GLY A 19 -17.45 39.87 15.66
CA GLY A 19 -17.15 38.81 16.65
C GLY A 19 -16.05 37.81 16.26
N THR A 20 -14.82 38.12 16.67
CA THR A 20 -13.63 37.26 16.77
C THR A 20 -13.95 35.83 17.25
N VAL A 21 -13.45 34.79 16.56
CA VAL A 21 -13.43 33.42 17.10
C VAL A 21 -12.06 32.78 16.91
N SER A 22 -11.42 32.62 18.06
CA SER A 22 -10.26 31.79 18.38
C SER A 22 -10.40 30.34 17.92
N GLY A 23 -9.26 29.73 17.62
CA GLY A 23 -9.15 28.33 17.19
C GLY A 23 -9.86 27.33 18.10
N ALA A 24 -10.52 26.37 17.47
CA ALA A 24 -10.88 25.09 18.05
C ALA A 24 -10.85 24.04 16.94
N SER A 25 -10.01 23.03 17.14
CA SER A 25 -9.83 21.86 16.30
C SER A 25 -11.10 20.99 16.30
N PRO A 26 -11.62 20.50 15.15
CA PRO A 26 -12.61 19.43 15.18
C PRO A 26 -11.90 18.08 15.03
N ALA A 27 -11.65 17.47 16.19
CA ALA A 27 -11.42 16.04 16.30
C ALA A 27 -12.65 15.28 15.76
N ARG A 28 -12.46 14.48 14.70
CA ARG A 28 -13.10 13.17 14.44
C ARG A 28 -12.83 12.69 13.02
N ALA A 29 -11.82 11.83 12.86
CA ALA A 29 -11.70 10.95 11.71
C ALA A 29 -12.43 9.61 12.01
N PRO A 30 -13.20 9.03 11.08
CA PRO A 30 -13.84 7.73 11.29
C PRO A 30 -12.80 6.59 11.25
N SER A 31 -12.72 5.85 12.36
CA SER A 31 -11.78 4.79 12.73
C SER A 31 -11.80 3.50 11.87
N LYS A 32 -12.16 3.56 10.58
CA LYS A 32 -12.43 2.35 9.77
C LYS A 32 -11.42 2.02 8.67
N VAL A 33 -10.36 2.81 8.48
CA VAL A 33 -9.31 2.52 7.47
C VAL A 33 -8.07 1.80 8.02
N PHE A 34 -7.87 1.75 9.34
CA PHE A 34 -6.68 1.11 9.95
C PHE A 34 -6.82 -0.41 10.17
N LYS A 35 -8.01 -1.00 10.04
CA LYS A 35 -8.24 -2.43 10.33
C LYS A 35 -7.82 -3.39 9.22
N LYS A 36 -7.49 -2.89 8.02
CA LYS A 36 -7.17 -3.75 6.86
C LYS A 36 -5.68 -4.08 6.70
N LEU A 37 -4.81 -3.47 7.50
CA LEU A 37 -3.36 -3.73 7.49
C LEU A 37 -2.95 -4.86 8.47
N ASN A 38 -3.76 -5.15 9.49
CA ASN A 38 -3.44 -6.19 10.49
C ASN A 38 -3.85 -7.62 10.07
N THR A 39 -4.46 -7.81 8.89
CA THR A 39 -4.90 -9.13 8.42
C THR A 39 -3.79 -9.92 7.74
N ILE A 40 -2.68 -9.29 7.37
CA ILE A 40 -1.57 -9.92 6.62
C ILE A 40 -0.50 -10.53 7.55
N THR A 41 -0.55 -10.27 8.87
CA THR A 41 0.47 -10.73 9.83
C THR A 41 -0.02 -11.81 10.82
N SER A 42 -1.31 -12.13 10.82
CA SER A 42 -1.90 -13.12 11.74
C SER A 42 -1.67 -14.58 11.35
N SER A 43 -1.07 -14.85 10.18
CA SER A 43 -0.91 -16.20 9.62
C SER A 43 0.26 -17.00 10.20
N PHE A 44 1.02 -16.46 11.16
CA PHE A 44 2.23 -17.09 11.72
C PHE A 44 2.17 -17.38 13.23
N LYS A 45 0.98 -17.51 13.83
CA LYS A 45 0.89 -18.04 15.19
C LYS A 45 0.93 -19.57 15.17
N MET A 46 2.12 -20.11 15.41
CA MET A 46 2.30 -21.50 15.83
C MET A 46 1.61 -21.71 17.18
N SER A 47 0.80 -22.77 17.25
CA SER A 47 0.14 -23.25 18.47
C SER A 47 1.20 -23.93 19.33
N SER A 48 1.38 -23.47 20.56
CA SER A 48 2.16 -24.20 21.58
C SER A 48 1.27 -24.42 22.80
N ASP A 49 0.46 -25.47 22.73
CA ASP A 49 -0.10 -26.11 23.91
C ASP A 49 0.94 -27.13 24.42
N VAL A 50 1.65 -26.77 25.47
CA VAL A 50 2.19 -27.74 26.45
C VAL A 50 2.42 -27.01 27.77
N GLU A 51 1.50 -27.21 28.71
CA GLU A 51 1.74 -27.01 30.14
C GLU A 51 2.81 -28.01 30.59
N ALA A 52 3.93 -27.50 31.09
CA ALA A 52 4.83 -28.24 31.96
C ALA A 52 5.28 -27.28 33.08
N SER A 53 4.64 -27.42 34.23
CA SER A 53 5.04 -26.84 35.50
C SER A 53 6.42 -27.35 35.90
N ILE A 54 7.39 -26.44 36.00
CA ILE A 54 8.71 -26.68 36.61
C ILE A 54 8.85 -25.65 37.73
N ASP A 55 8.99 -26.16 38.95
CA ASP A 55 9.27 -25.40 40.16
C ASP A 55 10.59 -24.63 40.02
N ILE A 56 10.57 -23.33 40.33
CA ILE A 56 11.78 -22.50 40.40
C ILE A 56 12.21 -22.45 41.86
N GLU A 57 13.27 -23.19 42.21
CA GLU A 57 14.04 -22.93 43.42
C GLU A 57 14.88 -21.65 43.22
N ASP A 58 14.76 -20.70 44.16
CA ASP A 58 15.58 -19.49 44.26
C ASP A 58 17.05 -19.86 44.51
N GLY A 59 17.82 -20.00 43.43
CA GLY A 59 19.27 -20.07 43.44
C GLY A 59 19.88 -18.77 42.93
N GLU A 60 20.65 -18.08 43.77
CA GLU A 60 21.42 -16.89 43.43
C GLU A 60 22.35 -17.17 42.21
N PRO A 61 22.38 -16.30 41.18
CA PRO A 61 23.22 -16.54 40.01
C PRO A 61 24.70 -16.35 40.39
N PRO A 62 25.63 -17.17 39.86
CA PRO A 62 27.04 -17.02 40.14
C PRO A 62 27.58 -15.73 39.49
N ASP A 63 28.43 -15.01 40.21
CA ASP A 63 29.10 -13.79 39.76
C ASP A 63 29.79 -13.98 38.40
N GLU A 64 29.29 -13.29 37.36
CA GLU A 64 29.94 -13.23 36.04
C GLU A 64 31.15 -12.27 36.07
N PRO A 65 32.27 -12.58 35.40
CA PRO A 65 33.43 -11.70 35.37
C PRO A 65 33.16 -10.42 34.54
N GLU A 66 33.46 -9.27 35.13
CA GLU A 66 33.42 -7.93 34.53
C GLU A 66 34.45 -7.75 33.40
N GLU A 67 34.33 -8.41 32.24
CA GLU A 67 35.12 -8.02 31.06
C GLU A 67 34.31 -8.08 29.75
N GLY A 68 33.87 -6.90 29.30
CA GLY A 68 34.24 -6.47 27.96
C GLY A 68 33.37 -6.83 26.75
N TYR A 69 32.08 -7.14 26.90
CA TYR A 69 31.20 -7.23 25.73
C TYR A 69 30.50 -5.88 25.47
N PRO A 70 30.79 -5.19 24.35
CA PRO A 70 30.01 -4.02 23.97
C PRO A 70 28.58 -4.48 23.68
N ARG A 71 27.63 -4.06 24.52
CA ARG A 71 26.22 -4.33 24.27
C ARG A 71 25.81 -3.60 23.01
N THR A 72 25.34 -4.35 22.01
CA THR A 72 24.65 -3.76 20.87
C THR A 72 23.27 -3.27 21.35
N ASP A 73 22.83 -2.09 20.91
CA ASP A 73 21.49 -1.58 21.21
C ASP A 73 20.38 -2.31 20.42
N SER A 74 20.71 -3.39 19.70
CA SER A 74 19.75 -4.20 18.97
C SER A 74 19.10 -5.23 19.89
N THR A 75 17.78 -5.14 20.07
CA THR A 75 16.96 -6.07 20.88
C THR A 75 17.07 -7.55 20.44
N TYR A 76 17.73 -7.84 19.32
CA TYR A 76 17.90 -9.18 18.76
C TYR A 76 19.33 -9.50 18.26
N SER A 77 20.37 -8.76 18.69
CA SER A 77 21.74 -9.25 18.44
C SER A 77 22.07 -10.33 19.46
N ILE A 78 22.02 -11.59 19.03
CA ILE A 78 22.67 -12.67 19.77
C ILE A 78 24.14 -12.56 19.36
N ASP A 79 24.96 -11.94 20.21
CA ASP A 79 26.40 -11.82 19.98
C ASP A 79 27.06 -13.18 20.16
N ILE A 80 26.80 -14.08 19.20
CA ILE A 80 27.36 -15.43 19.17
C ILE A 80 28.84 -15.30 18.77
N PRO A 81 29.78 -15.69 19.64
CA PRO A 81 31.20 -15.65 19.29
C PRO A 81 31.48 -16.48 18.03
N ASN A 82 32.34 -15.97 17.14
CA ASN A 82 32.67 -16.57 15.84
C ASN A 82 31.52 -16.64 14.82
N SER A 83 30.42 -15.93 15.02
CA SER A 83 29.40 -15.75 13.99
C SER A 83 29.82 -14.70 12.95
N ILE A 84 29.19 -14.76 11.77
CA ILE A 84 29.43 -13.83 10.65
C ILE A 84 28.09 -13.27 10.20
N THR A 85 27.97 -11.95 10.10
CA THR A 85 26.79 -11.29 9.55
C THR A 85 26.67 -11.60 8.06
N LEU A 86 25.59 -12.26 7.65
CA LEU A 86 25.31 -12.57 6.25
C LEU A 86 24.51 -11.47 5.54
N TRP A 87 23.67 -10.76 6.29
CA TRP A 87 22.80 -9.71 5.77
C TRP A 87 22.42 -8.76 6.91
N GLU A 88 22.33 -7.47 6.56
CA GLU A 88 21.86 -6.40 7.43
C GLU A 88 20.83 -5.57 6.67
N ALA A 89 19.82 -5.09 7.38
CA ALA A 89 18.80 -4.22 6.80
C ALA A 89 19.30 -2.77 6.74
N ASP A 90 19.08 -2.09 5.62
CA ASP A 90 19.32 -0.65 5.55
C ASP A 90 18.42 0.10 6.54
N PRO A 91 18.97 1.09 7.27
CA PRO A 91 18.18 1.91 8.17
C PRO A 91 17.13 2.70 7.39
N ARG A 92 15.95 2.87 7.99
CA ARG A 92 14.89 3.67 7.38
C ARG A 92 15.26 5.16 7.43
N PRO A 93 14.83 5.97 6.44
CA PRO A 93 14.95 7.41 6.49
C PRO A 93 14.32 8.00 7.75
N GLU A 94 14.87 9.11 8.23
CA GLU A 94 14.32 9.82 9.41
C GLU A 94 12.87 10.26 9.21
N ASN A 95 12.49 10.63 7.99
CA ASN A 95 11.13 11.04 7.64
C ASN A 95 10.17 9.85 7.40
N SER A 96 10.63 8.60 7.48
CA SER A 96 9.83 7.40 7.25
C SER A 96 8.49 7.38 8.02
N PRO A 97 8.38 7.81 9.29
CA PRO A 97 7.09 7.86 10.01
C PRO A 97 6.03 8.76 9.35
N GLN A 98 6.44 9.76 8.58
CA GLN A 98 5.53 10.66 7.85
C GLN A 98 5.04 10.03 6.54
N PHE A 99 5.78 9.04 6.02
CA PHE A 99 5.55 8.38 4.73
C PHE A 99 5.29 6.89 4.93
N TYR A 100 4.29 6.57 5.76
CA TYR A 100 3.81 5.20 5.98
C TYR A 100 4.87 4.20 6.46
N HIS A 101 5.92 4.69 7.12
CA HIS A 101 7.08 3.90 7.56
C HIS A 101 7.82 3.18 6.43
N PHE A 102 7.81 3.75 5.22
CA PHE A 102 8.52 3.19 4.06
C PHE A 102 10.04 3.22 4.20
N THR A 103 10.69 2.21 3.61
CA THR A 103 12.13 2.23 3.31
C THR A 103 12.41 3.11 2.09
N LEU A 104 13.67 3.50 1.86
CA LEU A 104 14.05 4.20 0.62
C LEU A 104 13.65 3.41 -0.63
N PHE A 105 13.86 2.09 -0.60
CA PHE A 105 13.44 1.20 -1.68
C PHE A 105 11.93 1.31 -1.96
N ALA A 106 11.09 1.24 -0.92
CA ALA A 106 9.64 1.35 -1.08
C ALA A 106 9.21 2.74 -1.60
N MET A 107 9.88 3.80 -1.17
CA MET A 107 9.64 5.16 -1.68
C MET A 107 9.93 5.26 -3.19
N SER A 108 10.96 4.58 -3.70
CA SER A 108 11.30 4.60 -5.14
C SER A 108 10.34 3.81 -6.05
N LEU A 109 9.54 2.89 -5.50
CA LEU A 109 8.73 1.97 -6.32
C LEU A 109 7.73 2.70 -7.22
N ASN A 110 7.13 3.79 -6.71
CA ASN A 110 6.10 4.56 -7.40
C ASN A 110 6.61 5.89 -8.01
N GLU A 111 7.94 6.09 -8.00
CA GLU A 111 8.57 7.25 -8.63
C GLU A 111 8.20 7.31 -10.13
N TYR A 112 7.89 8.50 -10.59
CA TYR A 112 7.34 8.75 -11.91
C TYR A 112 7.92 10.02 -12.50
N ASN A 113 8.61 9.86 -13.63
CA ASN A 113 9.16 10.94 -14.43
C ASN A 113 8.86 10.69 -15.92
N ASP A 114 9.10 11.69 -16.77
CA ASP A 114 8.73 11.61 -18.20
C ASP A 114 9.52 10.54 -18.96
N GLU A 115 10.75 10.24 -18.55
CA GLU A 115 11.58 9.19 -19.15
C GLU A 115 11.03 7.79 -18.86
N ILE A 116 10.65 7.52 -17.61
CA ILE A 116 9.99 6.28 -17.20
C ILE A 116 8.66 6.17 -17.95
N LYS A 117 7.84 7.24 -17.94
CA LYS A 117 6.51 7.27 -18.59
C LYS A 117 6.55 6.83 -20.05
N ALA A 118 7.56 7.27 -20.81
CA ALA A 118 7.70 6.92 -22.22
C ALA A 118 7.84 5.41 -22.48
N ASN A 119 8.28 4.65 -21.47
CA ASN A 119 8.58 3.22 -21.57
C ASN A 119 7.60 2.31 -20.80
N LEU A 120 6.65 2.87 -20.05
CA LEU A 120 5.71 2.08 -19.26
C LEU A 120 4.62 1.43 -20.14
N SER A 121 4.22 0.22 -19.76
CA SER A 121 2.95 -0.34 -20.22
C SER A 121 1.81 0.57 -19.74
N PRO A 122 0.75 0.80 -20.54
CA PRO A 122 -0.46 1.51 -20.10
C PRO A 122 -1.11 0.92 -18.85
N THR A 123 -0.79 -0.33 -18.50
CA THR A 123 -1.27 -1.03 -17.31
C THR A 123 -0.35 -0.93 -16.09
N ASP A 124 0.79 -0.22 -16.19
CA ASP A 124 1.72 -0.07 -15.06
C ASP A 124 1.07 0.67 -13.89
N CYS A 125 1.33 0.23 -12.66
CA CYS A 125 0.66 0.78 -11.49
C CYS A 125 1.07 2.23 -11.18
N ARG A 126 2.21 2.73 -11.69
CA ARG A 126 2.61 4.14 -11.53
C ARG A 126 1.63 5.12 -12.19
N LEU A 127 0.87 4.62 -13.17
CA LEU A 127 -0.16 5.35 -13.90
C LEU A 127 -1.53 5.32 -13.19
N ARG A 128 -1.67 4.63 -12.06
CA ARG A 128 -2.93 4.59 -11.30
C ARG A 128 -3.28 5.96 -10.73
N PRO A 129 -4.39 6.58 -11.16
CA PRO A 129 -4.75 7.93 -10.72
C PRO A 129 -5.09 8.00 -9.23
N ASP A 130 -5.72 6.96 -8.67
CA ASP A 130 -6.09 6.92 -7.25
C ASP A 130 -4.87 6.89 -6.32
N ILE A 131 -3.85 6.10 -6.68
CA ILE A 131 -2.57 6.05 -5.93
C ILE A 131 -1.81 7.37 -6.07
N ARG A 132 -1.79 7.98 -7.27
CA ARG A 132 -1.09 9.26 -7.49
C ARG A 132 -1.73 10.41 -6.71
N CYS A 133 -3.07 10.49 -6.69
CA CYS A 133 -3.78 11.47 -5.88
C CYS A 133 -3.44 11.29 -4.39
N LEU A 134 -3.42 10.05 -3.90
CA LEU A 134 -3.09 9.76 -2.50
C LEU A 134 -1.66 10.19 -2.14
N GLU A 135 -0.70 9.87 -3.00
CA GLU A 135 0.71 10.24 -2.80
C GLU A 135 0.92 11.77 -2.79
N ASN A 136 0.15 12.51 -3.60
CA ASN A 136 0.13 13.97 -3.61
C ASN A 136 -0.67 14.59 -2.44
N GLY A 137 -1.24 13.78 -1.55
CA GLY A 137 -2.04 14.23 -0.40
C GLY A 137 -3.50 14.61 -0.73
N ASP A 138 -3.96 14.36 -1.96
CA ASP A 138 -5.33 14.63 -2.40
C ASP A 138 -6.26 13.44 -2.11
N ILE A 139 -6.72 13.38 -0.86
CA ILE A 139 -7.49 12.24 -0.33
C ILE A 139 -8.86 12.11 -0.99
N ASP A 140 -9.52 13.22 -1.30
CA ASP A 140 -10.87 13.23 -1.86
C ASP A 140 -10.89 12.73 -3.31
N ASN A 141 -9.94 13.21 -4.13
CA ASN A 141 -9.81 12.70 -5.51
C ASN A 141 -9.30 11.26 -5.53
N ALA A 142 -8.41 10.87 -4.61
CA ALA A 142 -7.99 9.47 -4.49
C ALA A 142 -9.18 8.53 -4.23
N ALA A 143 -10.08 8.91 -3.33
CA ALA A 143 -11.29 8.14 -3.05
C ALA A 143 -12.23 8.05 -4.26
N THR A 144 -12.42 9.16 -4.98
CA THR A 144 -13.25 9.24 -6.18
C THR A 144 -12.70 8.35 -7.30
N GLU A 145 -11.42 8.47 -7.61
CA GLU A 145 -10.75 7.67 -8.64
C GLU A 145 -10.73 6.18 -8.28
N LYS A 146 -10.51 5.84 -7.00
CA LYS A 146 -10.59 4.46 -6.53
C LYS A 146 -11.97 3.85 -6.82
N SER A 147 -13.04 4.58 -6.51
CA SER A 147 -14.41 4.12 -6.80
C SER A 147 -14.65 3.95 -8.30
N ARG A 148 -14.17 4.90 -9.13
CA ARG A 148 -14.28 4.84 -10.59
C ARG A 148 -13.58 3.60 -11.17
N LEU A 149 -12.34 3.33 -10.75
CA LEU A 149 -11.56 2.17 -11.18
C LEU A 149 -12.21 0.84 -10.77
N GLU A 150 -12.68 0.74 -9.52
CA GLU A 150 -13.34 -0.47 -9.03
C GLU A 150 -14.67 -0.76 -9.77
N GLU A 151 -15.47 0.26 -10.10
CA GLU A 151 -16.68 0.06 -10.92
C GLU A 151 -16.33 -0.29 -12.37
N LYS A 152 -15.35 0.39 -13.01
CA LYS A 152 -14.88 0.04 -14.36
C LYS A 152 -14.45 -1.44 -14.42
N GLN A 153 -13.69 -1.91 -13.43
CA GLN A 153 -13.27 -3.31 -13.34
C GLN A 153 -14.47 -4.25 -13.14
N ARG A 154 -15.45 -3.86 -12.32
CA ARG A 154 -16.67 -4.63 -12.04
C ARG A 154 -17.55 -4.75 -13.29
N GLU A 155 -17.70 -3.69 -14.06
CA GLU A 155 -18.43 -3.66 -15.33
C GLU A 155 -17.73 -4.50 -16.40
N ALA A 156 -16.41 -4.35 -16.58
CA ALA A 156 -15.63 -5.17 -17.51
C ALA A 156 -15.75 -6.67 -17.20
N ARG A 157 -15.81 -7.05 -15.91
CA ARG A 157 -16.06 -8.44 -15.49
C ARG A 157 -17.49 -8.90 -15.83
N LYS A 158 -18.51 -8.06 -15.62
CA LYS A 158 -19.91 -8.35 -15.98
C LYS A 158 -20.06 -8.56 -17.49
N LEU A 159 -19.42 -7.73 -18.31
CA LEU A 159 -19.45 -7.83 -19.77
C LEU A 159 -18.80 -9.12 -20.27
N ARG A 160 -17.59 -9.45 -19.79
CA ARG A 160 -16.91 -10.71 -20.14
C ARG A 160 -17.73 -11.95 -19.78
N LYS A 161 -18.34 -11.96 -18.58
CA LYS A 161 -19.22 -13.07 -18.16
C LYS A 161 -20.44 -13.24 -19.07
N LYS A 162 -21.00 -12.15 -19.60
CA LYS A 162 -22.11 -12.19 -20.57
C LYS A 162 -21.66 -12.68 -21.95
N GLY A 163 -20.49 -12.25 -22.39
CA GLY A 163 -19.90 -12.65 -23.68
C GLY A 163 -19.36 -14.08 -23.72
N LYS A 164 -19.27 -14.77 -22.56
CA LYS A 164 -18.59 -16.06 -22.39
C LYS A 164 -17.11 -16.03 -22.82
N GLU A 165 -16.48 -14.86 -22.77
CA GLU A 165 -15.06 -14.69 -23.03
C GLU A 165 -14.27 -15.02 -21.77
N GLU A 166 -13.28 -15.91 -21.89
CA GLU A 166 -12.36 -16.20 -20.80
C GLU A 166 -11.30 -15.10 -20.68
N TRP A 167 -10.98 -14.75 -19.44
CA TRP A 167 -9.90 -13.80 -19.17
C TRP A 167 -8.55 -14.48 -19.34
N LYS A 168 -7.70 -13.92 -20.20
CA LYS A 168 -6.31 -14.37 -20.37
C LYS A 168 -5.35 -13.31 -19.83
N SER A 169 -4.41 -13.73 -18.97
CA SER A 169 -3.27 -12.90 -18.57
C SER A 169 -2.36 -12.66 -19.78
N ARG A 170 -1.82 -11.46 -19.91
CA ARG A 170 -1.00 -11.08 -21.07
C ARG A 170 0.45 -11.56 -20.97
N TRP A 171 1.04 -11.44 -19.78
CA TRP A 171 2.49 -11.62 -19.58
C TRP A 171 2.84 -12.94 -18.90
N PHE A 172 1.84 -13.68 -18.43
CA PHE A 172 2.03 -14.93 -17.72
C PHE A 172 0.97 -15.94 -18.13
N GLU A 173 1.34 -17.22 -18.11
CA GLU A 173 0.45 -18.35 -18.36
C GLU A 173 0.54 -19.36 -17.21
N GLN A 174 -0.56 -20.06 -16.95
CA GLN A 174 -0.53 -21.18 -15.99
C GLN A 174 0.19 -22.36 -16.62
N GLY A 175 1.15 -22.92 -15.90
CA GLY A 175 1.93 -24.08 -16.35
C GLY A 175 2.54 -24.84 -15.18
N THR A 176 3.29 -25.91 -15.47
CA THR A 176 3.97 -26.69 -14.44
C THR A 176 5.41 -26.23 -14.30
N ASN A 177 5.82 -25.86 -13.08
CA ASN A 177 7.19 -25.49 -12.77
C ASN A 177 8.13 -26.71 -12.93
N THR A 178 9.24 -26.53 -13.66
CA THR A 178 10.16 -27.63 -14.02
C THR A 178 10.91 -28.23 -12.83
N PHE A 179 11.10 -27.46 -11.77
CA PHE A 179 11.86 -27.87 -10.58
C PHE A 179 10.95 -28.42 -9.48
N THR A 180 9.83 -27.74 -9.19
CA THR A 180 8.92 -28.13 -8.11
C THR A 180 7.83 -29.10 -8.56
N ARG A 181 7.57 -29.22 -9.88
CA ARG A 181 6.49 -30.02 -10.49
C ARG A 181 5.08 -29.59 -10.06
N GLN A 182 4.92 -28.38 -9.55
CA GLN A 182 3.64 -27.80 -9.15
C GLN A 182 3.10 -26.81 -10.19
N GLU A 183 1.80 -26.53 -10.13
CA GLU A 183 1.18 -25.46 -10.94
C GLU A 183 1.71 -24.09 -10.52
N ASP A 184 2.05 -23.25 -11.50
CA ASP A 184 2.67 -21.95 -11.30
C ASP A 184 2.27 -20.97 -12.43
N TRP A 185 2.54 -19.68 -12.24
CA TRP A 185 2.41 -18.66 -13.28
C TRP A 185 3.76 -18.40 -13.94
N LEU A 186 3.92 -18.91 -15.17
CA LEU A 186 5.16 -18.82 -15.92
C LEU A 186 5.17 -17.57 -16.80
N TYR A 187 6.28 -16.82 -16.78
CA TYR A 187 6.45 -15.65 -17.63
C TYR A 187 6.46 -16.05 -19.11
N SER A 188 5.55 -15.48 -19.89
CA SER A 188 5.34 -15.84 -21.30
C SER A 188 6.24 -15.08 -22.28
N GLY A 189 7.08 -14.15 -21.80
CA GLY A 189 7.88 -13.29 -22.68
C GLY A 189 7.17 -12.01 -23.11
N GLY A 190 7.84 -11.22 -23.95
CA GLY A 190 7.25 -10.07 -24.65
C GLY A 190 7.08 -8.76 -23.87
N TYR A 191 7.06 -8.78 -22.54
CA TYR A 191 6.88 -7.55 -21.75
C TYR A 191 8.00 -6.53 -21.98
N TRP A 192 9.23 -7.03 -22.06
CA TRP A 192 10.44 -6.21 -22.24
C TRP A 192 10.66 -5.74 -23.68
N ASP A 193 9.91 -6.28 -24.65
CA ASP A 193 9.97 -5.85 -26.06
C ASP A 193 9.26 -4.51 -26.29
N ARG A 194 8.60 -3.97 -25.25
CA ARG A 194 7.90 -2.68 -25.24
C ARG A 194 6.78 -2.54 -26.27
N ASN A 195 6.23 -3.66 -26.76
CA ASN A 195 5.06 -3.66 -27.64
C ASN A 195 3.76 -3.77 -26.84
N TYR A 196 3.09 -2.63 -26.64
CA TYR A 196 1.87 -2.50 -25.82
C TYR A 196 0.60 -2.19 -26.63
N GLN A 197 0.60 -2.34 -27.95
CA GLN A 197 -0.54 -1.91 -28.80
C GLN A 197 -1.88 -2.56 -28.46
N GLU A 198 -1.86 -3.80 -27.98
CA GLU A 198 -3.07 -4.57 -27.64
C GLU A 198 -3.35 -4.62 -26.12
N THR A 199 -2.75 -3.74 -25.31
CA THR A 199 -3.00 -3.77 -23.86
C THR A 199 -4.37 -3.22 -23.56
N ILE A 200 -5.07 -3.88 -22.64
CA ILE A 200 -6.35 -3.44 -22.13
C ILE A 200 -6.25 -2.09 -21.42
N ASP A 201 -7.30 -1.29 -21.53
CA ASP A 201 -7.45 -0.07 -20.76
C ASP A 201 -8.12 -0.36 -19.41
N ILE A 202 -7.37 -0.17 -18.33
CA ILE A 202 -7.79 -0.44 -16.95
C ILE A 202 -7.89 0.80 -16.08
N PHE A 203 -7.53 1.99 -16.59
CA PHE A 203 -7.56 3.24 -15.84
C PHE A 203 -8.66 4.18 -16.28
#